data_AF-A0A7S0A7N3-F1
#
_entry.id   AF-A0A7S0A7N3-F1
#
_cell.length_a   1.000
_cell.length_b   1.000
_cell.length_c   1.000
_cell.angle_alpha   90.00
_cell.angle_beta   90.00
_cell.angle_gamma   90.00
#
_symmetry.space_group_name_H-M   'P 1'
#
loop_
_entity.id
_entity.type
_entity.pdbx_description
1 polymer ?
#
loop_
_entity_poly.entity_id
_entity_poly.type
_entity_poly.pdbx_seq_one_letter_code
_entity_poly.pdbx_strand_id
1 'polypeptide(L)'
;FEESALRRQTRSLRFVVLRAGTLVGFSMHVTLDCGADTPIVSSAREGSSWAIRLVQTARKLPVVPGDTLELDVDIDLEPEKPVYSLQARICKRGNANGFTACGIPVLDSSFQ
;
A
#
# COMPACT_ATOMS: atom_id res chain seq x y z
N PHE A 1 24.29 11.41 9.87
CA PHE A 1 24.08 10.99 8.47
C PHE A 1 23.07 9.85 8.34
N GLU A 2 22.74 9.07 9.39
CA GLU A 2 21.70 8.01 9.32
C GLU A 2 20.26 8.51 9.52
N GLU A 3 20.01 9.62 10.21
CA GLU A 3 18.65 10.12 10.47
C GLU A 3 17.87 10.50 9.20
N SER A 4 18.54 10.97 8.15
CA SER A 4 17.87 11.38 6.91
C SER A 4 17.32 10.19 6.12
N ALA A 5 17.96 9.02 6.20
CA ALA A 5 17.51 7.81 5.50
C ALA A 5 16.23 7.19 6.09
N LEU A 6 15.91 7.50 7.35
CA LEU A 6 14.66 7.08 7.98
C LEU A 6 13.49 8.03 7.66
N ARG A 7 13.79 9.28 7.31
CA ARG A 7 12.78 10.31 7.01
C ARG A 7 12.15 10.14 5.64
N ARG A 8 12.90 9.61 4.67
CA ARG A 8 12.33 9.26 3.36
C ARG A 8 12.50 7.79 3.07
N GLN A 9 11.40 7.12 2.77
CA GLN A 9 11.39 5.67 2.57
C GLN A 9 10.61 5.32 1.31
N THR A 10 11.25 4.56 0.42
CA THR A 10 10.57 3.94 -0.72
C THR A 10 10.47 2.43 -0.46
N ARG A 11 9.28 1.87 -0.68
CA ARG A 11 9.00 0.44 -0.52
C ARG A 11 8.19 -0.06 -1.72
N SER A 12 8.52 -1.24 -2.20
CA SER A 12 7.72 -1.95 -3.21
C SER A 12 7.08 -3.16 -2.55
N LEU A 13 5.76 -3.22 -2.61
CA LEU A 13 4.94 -4.27 -2.02
C LEU A 13 4.27 -5.08 -3.11
N ARG A 14 4.17 -6.40 -2.90
CA ARG A 14 3.52 -7.31 -3.84
C ARG A 14 2.36 -8.02 -3.16
N PHE A 15 1.19 -7.96 -3.78
CA PHE A 15 -0.02 -8.60 -3.29
C PHE A 15 -0.53 -9.63 -4.29
N VAL A 16 -1.02 -10.75 -3.77
CA VAL A 16 -1.74 -11.75 -4.55
C VAL A 16 -3.22 -11.62 -4.24
N VAL A 17 -4.03 -11.47 -5.27
CA VAL A 17 -5.48 -11.42 -5.13
C VAL A 17 -5.98 -12.81 -4.80
N LEU A 18 -6.71 -12.93 -3.69
CA LEU A 18 -7.27 -14.20 -3.22
C LEU A 18 -8.75 -14.38 -3.56
N ARG A 19 -9.44 -13.29 -3.90
CA ARG A 19 -10.89 -13.27 -4.18
C ARG A 19 -11.18 -12.40 -5.39
N ALA A 20 -12.13 -12.84 -6.22
CA ALA A 20 -12.63 -12.02 -7.32
C ALA A 20 -13.40 -10.82 -6.78
N GLY A 21 -13.33 -9.69 -7.49
CA GLY A 21 -14.09 -8.51 -7.12
C GLY A 21 -13.62 -7.25 -7.84
N THR A 22 -13.95 -6.10 -7.28
CA THR A 22 -13.51 -4.80 -7.76
C THR A 22 -12.59 -4.17 -6.73
N LEU A 23 -11.33 -3.95 -7.11
CA LEU A 23 -10.40 -3.15 -6.33
C LEU A 23 -10.81 -1.68 -6.43
N VAL A 24 -11.08 -1.08 -5.26
CA VAL A 24 -11.55 0.32 -5.13
C VAL A 24 -10.56 1.19 -4.34
N GLY A 25 -9.58 0.59 -3.68
CA GLY A 25 -8.64 1.29 -2.83
C GLY A 25 -7.68 0.37 -2.10
N PHE A 26 -6.75 1.00 -1.38
CA PHE A 26 -5.82 0.36 -0.47
C PHE A 26 -6.07 0.87 0.94
N SER A 27 -6.08 -0.03 1.92
CA SER A 27 -6.10 0.33 3.33
C SER A 27 -4.67 0.39 3.84
N MET A 28 -4.29 1.51 4.44
CA MET A 28 -2.99 1.69 5.06
C MET A 28 -3.14 1.65 6.58
N HIS A 29 -2.28 0.85 7.21
CA HIS A 29 -2.21 0.70 8.64
C HIS A 29 -0.82 1.07 9.14
N VAL A 30 -0.77 1.72 10.30
CA VAL A 30 0.48 2.06 10.97
C VAL A 30 0.65 1.11 12.14
N THR A 31 1.86 0.61 12.29
CA THR A 31 2.23 -0.27 13.39
C THR A 31 3.47 0.30 14.05
N LEU A 32 3.45 0.42 15.39
CA LEU A 32 4.55 0.90 16.21
C LEU A 32 5.05 -0.26 17.06
N ASP A 33 6.33 -0.58 16.90
CA ASP A 33 7.07 -1.50 17.76
C ASP A 33 7.98 -0.68 18.68
N CYS A 34 7.73 -0.75 19.99
CA CYS A 34 8.52 -0.04 21.00
C CYS A 34 9.68 -0.89 21.54
N GLY A 35 9.82 -2.14 21.13
CA GLY A 35 10.78 -3.10 21.67
C GLY A 35 10.48 -3.53 23.12
N ALA A 36 11.44 -4.25 23.72
CA ALA A 36 11.46 -4.66 25.13
C ALA A 36 10.13 -5.29 25.63
N ASP A 37 9.60 -6.25 24.88
CA ASP A 37 8.35 -6.98 25.17
C ASP A 37 7.08 -6.09 25.25
N THR A 38 7.17 -4.83 24.79
CA THR A 38 6.01 -3.95 24.71
C THR A 38 5.08 -4.46 23.60
N PRO A 39 3.76 -4.53 23.83
CA PRO A 39 2.82 -4.92 22.79
C PRO A 39 2.91 -4.02 21.57
N ILE A 40 2.99 -4.62 20.39
CA ILE A 40 2.90 -3.91 19.13
C ILE A 40 1.56 -3.16 19.07
N VAL A 41 1.62 -1.85 18.86
CA VAL A 41 0.44 -0.99 18.70
C VAL A 41 0.14 -0.88 17.21
N SER A 42 -1.10 -1.16 16.79
CA SER A 42 -1.48 -1.12 15.38
C SER A 42 -2.80 -0.40 15.17
N SER A 43 -2.89 0.44 14.13
CA SER A 43 -4.15 1.07 13.72
C SER A 43 -5.16 0.08 13.12
N ALA A 44 -4.75 -1.14 12.82
CA ALA A 44 -5.64 -2.22 12.39
C ALA A 44 -6.39 -2.89 13.56
N ARG A 45 -5.97 -2.65 14.80
CA ARG A 45 -6.57 -3.28 15.98
C ARG A 45 -7.96 -2.72 16.25
N GLU A 46 -8.89 -3.62 16.58
CA GLU A 46 -10.24 -3.23 17.01
C GLU A 46 -10.18 -2.27 18.21
N GLY A 47 -10.96 -1.18 18.15
CA GLY A 47 -10.96 -0.14 19.18
C GLY A 47 -9.77 0.82 19.13
N SER A 48 -8.88 0.73 18.12
CA SER A 48 -7.81 1.71 17.91
C SER A 48 -8.38 3.11 17.68
N SER A 49 -7.79 4.11 18.35
CA SER A 49 -8.09 5.53 18.09
C SER A 49 -7.36 6.10 16.87
N TRP A 50 -6.38 5.38 16.32
CA TRP A 50 -5.65 5.79 15.14
C TRP A 50 -6.48 5.53 13.89
N ALA A 51 -6.63 6.56 13.06
CA ALA A 51 -7.42 6.48 11.84
C ALA A 51 -6.80 5.50 10.83
N ILE A 52 -7.63 4.61 10.29
CA ILE A 52 -7.28 3.81 9.11
C ILE A 52 -7.38 4.74 7.90
N ARG A 53 -6.32 4.79 7.09
CA ARG A 53 -6.32 5.60 5.86
C ARG A 53 -6.74 4.72 4.69
N LEU A 54 -7.85 5.08 4.04
CA LEU A 54 -8.27 4.47 2.79
C LEU A 54 -7.81 5.34 1.63
N VAL A 55 -6.97 4.80 0.77
CA VAL A 55 -6.50 5.46 -0.45
C VAL A 55 -7.30 4.89 -1.61
N GLN A 56 -8.21 5.68 -2.16
CA GLN A 56 -9.07 5.24 -3.24
C GLN A 56 -8.31 5.18 -4.57
N THR A 57 -8.53 4.11 -5.34
CA THR A 57 -8.00 3.99 -6.70
C THR A 57 -8.69 5.00 -7.61
N ALA A 58 -7.93 5.64 -8.51
CA ALA A 58 -8.50 6.54 -9.52
C ALA A 58 -9.50 5.84 -10.44
N ARG A 59 -9.35 4.52 -10.61
CA ARG A 59 -10.25 3.68 -11.42
C ARG A 59 -10.61 2.41 -10.65
N LYS A 60 -11.90 2.08 -10.66
CA LYS A 60 -12.38 0.77 -10.20
C LYS A 60 -11.83 -0.31 -11.12
N LEU A 61 -11.15 -1.30 -10.54
CA LEU A 61 -10.44 -2.31 -11.31
C LEU A 61 -10.96 -3.70 -10.98
N PRO A 62 -11.56 -4.43 -11.94
CA PRO A 62 -11.91 -5.82 -11.71
C PRO A 62 -10.63 -6.65 -11.51
N VAL A 63 -10.64 -7.48 -10.48
CA VAL A 63 -9.55 -8.39 -10.11
C VAL A 63 -10.09 -9.81 -9.95
N VAL A 64 -9.25 -10.79 -10.23
CA VAL A 64 -9.56 -12.23 -10.06
C VAL A 64 -8.50 -12.92 -9.21
N PRO A 65 -8.83 -14.06 -8.56
CA PRO A 65 -7.84 -14.83 -7.81
C PRO A 65 -6.62 -15.17 -8.67
N GLY A 66 -5.43 -14.99 -8.10
CA GLY A 66 -4.15 -15.19 -8.80
C GLY A 66 -3.63 -13.95 -9.53
N ASP A 67 -4.41 -12.87 -9.66
CA ASP A 67 -3.88 -11.57 -10.08
C ASP A 67 -2.77 -11.14 -9.09
N THR A 68 -1.69 -10.57 -9.61
CA THR A 68 -0.60 -10.00 -8.81
C THR A 68 -0.58 -8.50 -9.00
N LEU A 69 -0.67 -7.78 -7.87
CA LEU A 69 -0.58 -6.33 -7.78
C LEU A 69 0.77 -5.94 -7.21
N GLU A 70 1.40 -4.94 -7.80
CA GLU A 70 2.58 -4.29 -7.26
C GLU A 70 2.20 -2.87 -6.83
N LEU A 71 2.65 -2.47 -5.65
CA LEU A 71 2.37 -1.19 -5.03
C LEU A 71 3.70 -0.57 -4.59
N ASP A 72 4.10 0.48 -5.27
CA ASP A 72 5.22 1.31 -4.88
C ASP A 72 4.70 2.40 -3.95
N VAL A 73 5.34 2.54 -2.79
CA VAL A 73 5.01 3.50 -1.75
C VAL A 73 6.23 4.36 -1.49
N ASP A 74 6.09 5.67 -1.65
CA ASP A 74 7.04 6.68 -1.19
C ASP A 74 6.46 7.36 0.05
N ILE A 75 7.26 7.41 1.11
CA ILE A 75 6.90 8.04 2.38
C ILE A 75 7.94 9.12 2.64
N ASP A 76 7.48 10.36 2.76
CA ASP A 76 8.30 11.51 3.11
C ASP A 76 7.83 12.09 4.45
N LEU A 77 8.64 11.90 5.47
CA LEU A 77 8.43 12.35 6.84
C LEU A 77 9.21 13.65 7.14
N GLU A 78 9.85 14.28 6.15
CA GLU A 78 10.57 15.54 6.34
C GLU A 78 9.64 16.72 6.66
N PRO A 79 8.47 16.88 6.02
CA PRO A 79 7.54 17.95 6.34
C PRO A 79 6.84 17.72 7.69
N GLU A 80 6.30 18.80 8.28
CA GLU A 80 5.52 18.73 9.53
C GLU A 80 4.34 17.74 9.42
N LYS A 81 3.76 17.62 8.23
CA LYS A 81 2.76 16.61 7.89
C LYS A 81 3.38 15.61 6.91
N PRO A 82 3.48 14.32 7.27
CA PRO A 82 3.98 13.28 6.39
C PRO A 82 3.28 13.29 5.03
N VAL A 83 4.06 13.18 3.96
CA VAL A 83 3.55 13.02 2.60
C VAL A 83 3.69 11.57 2.19
N TYR A 84 2.62 10.99 1.66
CA TYR A 84 2.60 9.63 1.15
C TYR A 84 2.28 9.68 -0.33
N SER A 85 3.06 8.96 -1.15
CA SER A 85 2.77 8.72 -2.55
C SER A 85 2.61 7.23 -2.80
N LEU A 86 1.52 6.84 -3.46
CA LEU A 86 1.24 5.44 -3.78
C LEU A 86 1.01 5.28 -5.27
N GLN A 87 1.72 4.33 -5.86
CA GLN A 87 1.55 3.92 -7.24
C GLN A 87 1.29 2.43 -7.31
N ALA A 88 0.16 2.05 -7.88
CA ALA A 88 -0.25 0.64 -7.97
C ALA A 88 -0.38 0.19 -9.42
N ARG A 89 0.02 -1.05 -9.71
CA ARG A 89 -0.11 -1.67 -11.04
C ARG A 89 -0.44 -3.16 -10.94
N ILE A 90 -1.25 -3.67 -11.88
CA ILE A 90 -1.37 -5.13 -12.06
C ILE A 90 -0.20 -5.60 -12.93
N CYS A 91 0.56 -6.57 -12.41
CA CYS A 91 1.74 -7.14 -13.05
C CYS A 91 1.50 -8.53 -13.66
N LYS A 92 0.52 -9.28 -13.14
CA LYS A 92 0.12 -10.57 -13.71
C LYS A 92 -1.38 -10.75 -13.54
N ARG A 93 -2.05 -11.23 -14.58
CA ARG A 93 -3.45 -11.65 -14.51
C ARG A 93 -3.53 -13.15 -14.22
N GLY A 94 -4.31 -13.55 -13.23
CA GLY A 94 -4.48 -14.94 -12.79
C GLY A 94 -5.17 -15.82 -13.84
N ASN A 95 -5.92 -15.22 -14.77
CA ASN A 95 -6.66 -15.88 -15.84
C ASN A 95 -5.96 -15.84 -17.21
N ALA A 96 -4.80 -15.19 -17.34
CA ALA A 96 -4.07 -15.09 -18.59
C ALA A 96 -2.94 -16.12 -18.66
N ASN A 97 -3.00 -17.00 -19.66
CA ASN A 97 -1.87 -17.83 -20.10
C ASN A 97 -0.84 -16.94 -20.82
N GLY A 98 -0.17 -16.06 -20.09
CA GLY A 98 0.84 -15.16 -20.64
C GLY A 98 1.25 -14.08 -19.66
N PHE A 99 2.57 -13.87 -19.54
CA PHE A 99 3.11 -12.68 -18.89
C PHE A 99 2.69 -11.46 -19.71
N THR A 100 1.76 -10.66 -19.20
CA THR A 100 1.54 -9.30 -19.70
C THR A 100 2.50 -8.38 -18.95
N ALA A 101 3.28 -7.58 -19.66
CA ALA A 101 4.13 -6.57 -19.04
C ALA A 101 3.33 -5.71 -18.06
N CYS A 102 3.87 -5.45 -16.87
CA CYS A 102 3.26 -4.59 -15.85
C CYS A 102 2.87 -3.25 -16.50
N GLY A 103 1.58 -2.89 -16.52
CA GLY A 103 1.20 -1.73 -17.33
C GLY A 103 -0.17 -1.12 -17.11
N ILE A 104 -1.01 -1.66 -16.21
CA ILE A 104 -2.28 -1.00 -15.89
C ILE A 104 -2.08 -0.22 -14.59
N PRO A 105 -1.86 1.11 -14.64
CA PRO A 105 -1.84 1.94 -13.44
C PRO A 105 -3.22 1.93 -12.80
N VAL A 106 -3.25 1.71 -11.50
CA VAL A 106 -4.45 1.57 -10.67
C VAL A 106 -4.62 2.80 -9.78
N LEU A 107 -3.51 3.40 -9.38
CA LEU A 107 -3.44 4.55 -8.49
C LEU A 107 -2.17 5.34 -8.81
N ASP A 108 -2.30 6.66 -8.77
CA ASP A 108 -1.20 7.61 -8.59
C ASP A 108 -1.76 8.72 -7.71
N SER A 109 -1.35 8.75 -6.46
CA SER A 109 -1.90 9.69 -5.47
C SER A 109 -0.85 10.11 -4.47
N SER A 110 -0.74 11.42 -4.24
CA SER A 110 0.01 12.01 -3.13
C SER A 110 -0.95 12.63 -2.13
N PHE A 111 -0.74 12.43 -0.82
CA PHE A 111 -1.57 13.01 0.24
C PHE A 111 -0.78 13.29 1.53
N GLN A 112 -1.34 14.13 2.39
CA GLN A 112 -0.83 14.57 3.69
C GLN A 112 -1.70 14.06 4.85
#